data_AF-A0A1J3FDE1-F1
#
_entry.id   AF-A0A1J3FDE1-F1
#
_cell.length_a   1.000
_cell.length_b   1.000
_cell.length_c   1.000
_cell.angle_alpha   90.00
_cell.angle_beta   90.00
_cell.angle_gamma   90.00
#
_symmetry.space_group_name_H-M   'P 1'
#
loop_
_entity.id
_entity.type
_entity.pdbx_description
1 polymer ?
#
loop_
_entity_poly.entity_id
_entity_poly.type
_entity_poly.pdbx_seq_one_letter_code
_entity_poly.pdbx_strand_id
1 'polypeptide(L)'
;KDGLDKKWPEPIVRVQSLAESNLTTLPDRYVKPPSQRPKTITINHQPEADPLNIPIIDLDSLFSGNEDDKKKISEACREFGFFQVINHGVKPELMDAAREAWRNFFNLSVEAKEVHSNSPRTYEGYGSRLGVEKGAILDW
;
A
#
# COMPACT_ATOMS: atom_id res chain seq x y z
N LYS A 1 16.50 16.37 30.07
CA LYS A 1 16.63 14.90 30.06
C LYS A 1 15.22 14.34 29.91
N ASP A 2 14.67 14.32 28.70
CA ASP A 2 13.29 13.82 28.44
C ASP A 2 13.32 12.78 27.32
N GLY A 3 14.09 11.72 27.56
CA GLY A 3 14.25 10.57 26.67
C GLY A 3 13.52 9.32 27.18
N LEU A 4 12.34 9.49 27.78
CA LEU A 4 11.52 8.41 28.33
C LEU A 4 10.51 7.94 27.27
N ASP A 5 10.70 6.70 26.80
CA ASP A 5 9.77 5.81 26.09
C ASP A 5 8.63 6.48 25.29
N LYS A 6 8.88 6.76 24.00
CA LYS A 6 7.81 7.12 23.06
C LYS A 6 6.90 5.91 22.82
N LYS A 7 5.87 5.77 23.66
CA LYS A 7 4.73 4.89 23.43
C LYS A 7 3.79 5.52 22.40
N TRP A 8 2.92 4.70 21.80
CA TRP A 8 1.86 5.21 20.95
C TRP A 8 1.00 6.22 21.74
N PRO A 9 0.67 7.39 21.15
CA PRO A 9 -0.11 8.42 21.84
C PRO A 9 -1.57 7.99 22.05
N GLU A 10 -2.05 7.00 21.29
CA GLU A 10 -3.39 6.43 21.37
C GLU A 10 -3.30 4.90 21.20
N PRO A 11 -4.27 4.13 21.73
CA PRO A 11 -4.32 2.69 21.51
C PRO A 11 -4.33 2.33 20.03
N ILE A 12 -3.48 1.38 19.64
CA ILE A 12 -3.43 0.84 18.29
C ILE A 12 -4.41 -0.33 18.22
N VAL A 13 -5.44 -0.19 17.39
CA VAL A 13 -6.34 -1.30 17.03
C VAL A 13 -6.03 -1.69 15.60
N ARG A 14 -5.74 -2.98 15.37
CA ARG A 14 -5.40 -3.50 14.05
C ARG A 14 -6.63 -3.45 13.15
N VAL A 15 -6.46 -2.96 11.92
CA VAL A 15 -7.57 -2.85 10.95
C VAL A 15 -8.20 -4.21 10.67
N GLN A 16 -7.40 -5.27 10.58
CA GLN A 16 -7.93 -6.62 10.43
C GLN A 16 -8.93 -6.98 11.55
N SER A 17 -8.59 -6.70 12.81
CA SER A 17 -9.50 -6.93 13.95
C SER A 17 -10.76 -6.07 13.89
N LEU A 18 -10.65 -4.85 13.35
CA LEU A 18 -11.82 -3.98 13.11
C LEU A 18 -12.69 -4.55 11.98
N ALA A 19 -12.09 -4.99 10.87
CA ALA A 19 -12.79 -5.56 9.72
C ALA A 19 -13.50 -6.87 10.06
N GLU A 20 -12.92 -7.67 10.95
CA GLU A 20 -13.50 -8.92 11.45
C GLU A 20 -14.52 -8.69 12.57
N SER A 21 -14.59 -7.47 13.12
CA SER A 21 -15.64 -7.09 14.07
C SER A 21 -16.89 -6.65 13.32
N ASN A 22 -18.08 -6.90 13.90
CA ASN A 22 -19.38 -6.56 13.32
C ASN A 22 -19.66 -5.04 13.35
N LEU A 23 -18.72 -4.20 12.90
CA LEU A 23 -18.86 -2.75 12.84
C LEU A 23 -19.94 -2.37 11.85
N THR A 24 -20.88 -1.57 12.31
CA THR A 24 -21.92 -0.96 11.48
C THR A 24 -21.49 0.43 10.96
N THR A 25 -20.47 1.04 11.58
CA THR A 25 -19.93 2.35 11.21
C THR A 25 -18.41 2.36 11.28
N LEU A 26 -17.78 3.10 10.37
CA LEU A 26 -16.33 3.28 10.33
C LEU A 26 -15.89 4.25 11.44
N PRO A 27 -14.85 3.94 12.24
CA PRO A 27 -14.34 4.88 13.23
C PRO A 27 -13.79 6.16 12.58
N ASP A 28 -14.02 7.32 13.21
CA ASP A 28 -13.70 8.65 12.66
C ASP A 28 -12.26 8.79 12.18
N ARG A 29 -11.31 8.13 12.83
CA ARG A 29 -9.89 8.17 12.47
C ARG A 29 -9.59 7.59 11.09
N TYR A 30 -10.44 6.71 10.55
CA TYR A 30 -10.28 6.14 9.21
C TYR A 30 -11.08 6.92 8.14
N VAL A 31 -11.88 7.89 8.55
CA VAL A 31 -12.63 8.74 7.63
C VAL A 31 -11.69 9.84 7.10
N LYS A 32 -11.29 9.74 5.83
CA LYS A 32 -10.44 10.77 5.20
C LYS A 32 -11.12 12.16 5.20
N PRO A 33 -10.35 13.27 5.25
CA PRO A 33 -10.89 14.61 5.06
C PRO A 33 -11.68 14.72 3.75
N PRO A 34 -12.74 15.54 3.66
CA PRO A 34 -13.56 15.68 2.45
C PRO A 34 -12.76 15.94 1.17
N SER A 35 -11.64 16.67 1.25
CA SER A 35 -10.74 16.96 0.12
C SER A 35 -9.98 15.75 -0.42
N GLN A 36 -9.82 14.69 0.39
CA GLN A 36 -9.10 13.46 0.05
C GLN A 36 -10.04 12.29 -0.26
N ARG A 37 -11.35 12.46 -0.06
CA ARG A 37 -12.31 11.42 -0.42
C ARG A 37 -12.43 11.35 -1.94
N PRO A 38 -12.65 10.15 -2.51
CA PRO A 38 -12.97 10.03 -3.93
C PRO A 38 -14.10 11.00 -4.28
N LYS A 39 -13.88 11.86 -5.27
CA LYS A 39 -14.98 12.64 -5.84
C LYS A 39 -15.86 11.63 -6.56
N THR A 40 -17.15 11.61 -6.25
CA THR A 40 -18.13 10.88 -7.06
C THR A 40 -17.96 11.37 -8.48
N ILE A 41 -17.38 10.53 -9.35
CA ILE A 41 -17.47 10.74 -10.77
C ILE A 41 -18.94 10.48 -11.06
N THR A 42 -19.75 11.54 -11.14
CA THR A 42 -21.07 11.44 -11.72
C THR A 42 -20.85 10.81 -13.09
N ILE A 43 -21.38 9.61 -13.30
CA ILE A 43 -21.39 8.94 -14.60
C ILE A 43 -22.38 9.71 -15.50
N ASN A 44 -22.09 10.98 -15.73
CA ASN A 44 -22.61 11.71 -16.86
C ASN A 44 -21.63 11.39 -17.97
N HIS A 45 -22.14 10.87 -19.07
CA HIS A 45 -21.46 10.51 -20.32
C HIS A 45 -20.48 11.58 -20.84
N GLN A 46 -19.37 11.83 -20.14
CA GLN A 46 -18.16 12.35 -20.74
C GLN A 46 -17.47 11.15 -21.38
N PRO A 47 -17.08 11.23 -22.66
CA PRO A 47 -16.31 10.18 -23.29
C PRO A 47 -15.09 9.97 -22.40
N GLU A 48 -14.93 8.70 -22.00
CA GLU A 48 -13.82 8.11 -21.29
C GLU A 48 -12.64 9.07 -21.22
N ALA A 49 -12.32 9.56 -20.01
CA ALA A 49 -10.93 9.91 -19.77
C ALA A 49 -10.17 8.66 -20.18
N ASP A 50 -9.47 8.75 -21.32
CA ASP A 50 -8.74 7.65 -21.97
C ASP A 50 -8.14 6.81 -20.84
N PRO A 51 -8.55 5.53 -20.68
CA PRO A 51 -8.15 4.73 -19.53
C PRO A 51 -6.65 4.88 -19.41
N LEU A 52 -6.19 5.59 -18.37
CA LEU A 52 -4.79 6.01 -18.23
C LEU A 52 -3.91 4.81 -18.54
N ASN A 53 -3.33 4.80 -19.73
CA ASN A 53 -2.72 3.60 -20.27
C ASN A 53 -1.31 3.52 -19.69
N ILE A 54 -1.24 3.13 -18.41
CA ILE A 54 0.01 3.06 -17.66
C ILE A 54 1.00 2.22 -18.45
N PRO A 55 2.17 2.77 -18.82
CA PRO A 55 3.11 2.08 -19.70
C PRO A 55 3.48 0.70 -19.15
N ILE A 56 3.51 -0.30 -20.04
CA ILE A 56 3.99 -1.65 -19.76
C ILE A 56 5.34 -1.81 -20.46
N ILE A 57 6.36 -2.19 -19.69
CA ILE A 57 7.73 -2.38 -20.17
C ILE A 57 8.04 -3.88 -20.17
N ASP A 58 8.42 -4.41 -21.33
CA ASP A 58 8.94 -5.78 -21.45
C ASP A 58 10.44 -5.79 -21.19
N LEU A 59 10.86 -6.40 -20.08
CA LEU A 59 12.27 -6.40 -19.70
C LEU A 59 13.13 -7.36 -20.54
N ASP A 60 12.56 -8.44 -21.07
CA ASP A 60 13.31 -9.33 -21.99
C ASP A 60 13.61 -8.57 -23.30
N SER A 61 12.63 -7.85 -23.83
CA SER A 61 12.82 -6.97 -25.01
C SER A 61 13.86 -5.88 -24.72
N LEU A 62 13.77 -5.21 -23.57
CA LEU A 62 14.73 -4.20 -23.14
C LEU A 62 16.17 -4.75 -23.07
N PHE A 63 16.37 -5.91 -22.44
CA PHE A 63 17.70 -6.52 -22.30
C PHE A 63 18.22 -7.13 -23.60
N SER A 64 17.36 -7.39 -24.58
CA SER A 64 17.76 -7.77 -25.94
C SER A 64 18.31 -6.61 -26.79
N GLY A 65 18.29 -5.38 -26.25
CA GLY A 65 18.85 -4.19 -26.90
C GLY A 65 17.82 -3.29 -27.57
N ASN A 66 16.53 -3.44 -27.26
CA ASN A 66 15.48 -2.59 -27.82
C ASN A 66 15.53 -1.17 -27.23
N GLU A 67 15.90 -0.19 -28.05
CA GLU A 67 15.95 1.22 -27.66
C GLU A 67 14.55 1.83 -27.42
N ASP A 68 13.49 1.28 -28.02
CA ASP A 68 12.12 1.78 -27.83
C ASP A 68 11.67 1.60 -26.37
N ASP A 69 12.04 0.50 -25.72
CA ASP A 69 11.67 0.26 -24.32
C ASP A 69 12.44 1.18 -23.37
N LYS A 70 13.69 1.55 -23.70
CA LYS A 70 14.42 2.59 -22.95
C LYS A 70 13.72 3.94 -23.05
N LYS A 71 13.25 4.29 -24.25
CA LYS A 71 12.50 5.53 -24.49
C LYS A 71 11.18 5.52 -23.71
N LYS A 72 10.43 4.41 -23.73
CA LYS A 72 9.20 4.24 -22.95
C LYS A 72 9.43 4.38 -21.46
N ILE A 73 10.51 3.82 -20.88
CA ILE A 73 10.85 4.03 -19.47
C ILE A 73 11.05 5.52 -19.18
N SER A 74 11.81 6.20 -20.05
CA SER A 74 12.11 7.63 -19.91
C SER A 74 10.84 8.49 -19.96
N GLU A 75 9.93 8.19 -20.88
CA GLU A 75 8.62 8.83 -21.01
C GLU A 75 7.72 8.51 -19.81
N ALA A 76 7.64 7.25 -19.39
CA ALA A 76 6.85 6.83 -18.24
C ALA A 76 7.27 7.55 -16.95
N CYS A 77 8.57 7.67 -16.70
CA CYS A 77 9.10 8.39 -15.56
C CYS A 77 8.77 9.89 -15.56
N ARG A 78 8.75 10.54 -16.74
CA ARG A 78 8.44 11.98 -16.86
C ARG A 78 6.95 12.27 -16.77
N GLU A 79 6.14 11.51 -17.51
CA GLU A 79 4.72 11.82 -17.69
C GLU A 79 3.86 11.23 -16.56
N PHE A 80 4.24 10.05 -16.02
CA PHE A 80 3.44 9.31 -15.05
C PHE A 80 4.13 9.15 -13.69
N GLY A 81 5.46 9.03 -13.68
CA GLY A 81 6.23 8.65 -12.48
C GLY A 81 6.05 7.18 -12.07
N PHE A 82 5.38 6.37 -12.91
CA PHE A 82 5.11 4.95 -12.66
C PHE A 82 4.91 4.18 -13.97
N PHE A 83 5.26 2.89 -13.98
CA PHE A 83 5.04 1.94 -15.07
C PHE A 83 4.97 0.52 -14.54
N GLN A 84 4.45 -0.41 -15.34
CA GLN A 84 4.44 -1.84 -15.06
C GLN A 84 5.58 -2.53 -15.82
N VAL A 85 6.07 -3.66 -15.29
CA VAL A 85 7.05 -4.50 -15.97
C VAL A 85 6.51 -5.91 -16.17
N ILE A 86 6.81 -6.50 -17.32
CA ILE A 86 6.57 -7.92 -17.64
C ILE A 86 7.89 -8.57 -18.05
N ASN A 87 7.92 -9.91 -18.10
CA ASN A 87 9.12 -10.68 -18.43
C ASN A 87 10.34 -10.25 -17.60
N HIS A 88 10.13 -9.96 -16.32
CA HIS A 88 11.14 -9.42 -15.41
C HIS A 88 12.13 -10.46 -14.87
N GLY A 89 12.10 -11.70 -15.38
CA GLY A 89 12.98 -12.80 -14.97
C GLY A 89 12.76 -13.38 -13.57
N VAL A 90 11.83 -12.81 -12.77
CA VAL A 90 11.46 -13.38 -11.46
C VAL A 90 10.49 -14.53 -11.69
N LYS A 91 10.86 -15.71 -11.17
CA LYS A 91 10.09 -16.94 -11.30
C LYS A 91 8.68 -16.78 -10.71
N PRO A 92 7.61 -17.18 -11.42
CA PRO A 92 6.24 -17.13 -10.91
C PRO A 92 6.08 -17.85 -9.56
N GLU A 93 6.78 -18.97 -9.37
CA GLU A 93 6.71 -19.77 -8.15
C GLU A 93 7.23 -19.00 -6.92
N LEU A 94 8.22 -18.12 -7.09
CA LEU A 94 8.70 -17.27 -6.00
C LEU A 94 7.67 -16.20 -5.63
N MET A 95 6.99 -15.63 -6.63
CA MET A 95 5.91 -14.66 -6.39
C MET A 95 4.73 -15.32 -5.67
N ASP A 96 4.38 -16.55 -6.02
CA ASP A 96 3.34 -17.32 -5.36
C ASP A 96 3.73 -17.68 -3.93
N ALA A 97 4.97 -18.15 -3.70
CA ALA A 97 5.46 -18.43 -2.36
C ALA A 97 5.47 -17.17 -1.46
N ALA A 98 5.83 -16.00 -1.99
CA ALA A 98 5.75 -14.74 -1.27
C ALA A 98 4.29 -14.36 -0.93
N ARG A 99 3.36 -14.55 -1.88
CA ARG A 99 1.90 -14.37 -1.67
C ARG A 99 1.27 -15.45 -0.79
N GLU A 100 1.93 -16.56 -0.54
CA GLU A 100 1.48 -17.55 0.43
C GLU A 100 1.99 -17.17 1.81
N ALA A 101 3.28 -16.85 1.93
CA ALA A 101 3.92 -16.42 3.17
C ALA A 101 3.22 -15.23 3.82
N TRP A 102 2.88 -14.18 3.05
CA TRP A 102 2.14 -13.02 3.61
C TRP A 102 0.74 -13.41 4.13
N ARG A 103 0.00 -14.29 3.45
CA ARG A 103 -1.36 -14.71 3.81
C ARG A 103 -1.30 -15.54 5.07
N ASN A 104 -0.38 -16.49 5.11
CA ASN A 104 -0.14 -17.34 6.26
C ASN A 104 0.20 -16.50 7.49
N PHE A 105 1.06 -15.48 7.36
CA PHE A 105 1.37 -14.57 8.44
C PHE A 105 0.13 -13.81 8.93
N PHE A 106 -0.66 -13.19 8.04
CA PHE A 106 -1.84 -12.42 8.44
C PHE A 106 -3.01 -13.29 8.95
N ASN A 107 -3.02 -14.59 8.62
CA ASN A 107 -3.94 -15.59 9.18
C ASN A 107 -3.54 -16.09 10.58
N LEU A 108 -2.35 -15.77 11.08
CA LEU A 108 -2.00 -16.04 12.48
C LEU A 108 -2.88 -15.23 13.43
N SER A 109 -2.97 -15.70 14.68
CA SER A 109 -3.65 -14.95 15.74
C SER A 109 -3.02 -13.57 15.93
N VAL A 110 -3.81 -12.62 16.44
CA VAL A 110 -3.31 -11.26 16.69
C VAL A 110 -2.13 -11.32 17.66
N GLU A 111 -2.22 -12.12 18.72
CA GLU A 111 -1.17 -12.26 19.74
C GLU A 111 0.16 -12.71 19.13
N ALA A 112 0.13 -13.68 18.20
CA ALA A 112 1.33 -14.16 17.51
C ALA A 112 1.96 -13.07 16.63
N LYS A 113 1.14 -12.26 15.94
CA LYS A 113 1.62 -11.13 15.12
C LYS A 113 2.17 -10.00 15.98
N GLU A 114 1.57 -9.73 17.15
CA GLU A 114 1.98 -8.67 18.08
C GLU A 114 3.37 -8.88 18.68
N VAL A 115 3.86 -10.13 18.75
CA VAL A 115 5.27 -10.43 19.14
C VAL A 115 6.26 -9.70 18.23
N HIS A 116 5.88 -9.47 16.97
CA HIS A 116 6.69 -8.77 15.98
C HIS A 116 6.23 -7.33 15.75
N SER A 117 5.43 -6.75 16.65
CA SER A 117 4.86 -5.41 16.47
C SER A 117 5.92 -4.32 16.37
N ASN A 118 5.64 -3.32 15.54
CA ASN A 118 6.45 -2.12 15.47
C ASN A 118 6.26 -1.22 16.70
N SER A 119 7.13 -0.22 16.84
CA SER A 119 6.97 0.85 17.83
C SER A 119 7.16 2.21 17.17
N PRO A 120 6.79 3.33 17.82
CA PRO A 120 7.02 4.67 17.28
C PRO A 120 8.49 5.01 16.98
N ARG A 121 9.45 4.14 17.35
CA ARG A 121 10.88 4.32 17.15
C ARG A 121 11.47 3.58 15.94
N THR A 122 10.82 2.52 15.47
CA THR A 122 11.36 1.66 14.40
C THR A 122 10.45 1.69 13.17
N TYR A 123 11.07 1.48 12.01
CA TYR A 123 10.36 1.30 10.74
C TYR A 123 9.99 -0.16 10.47
N GLU A 124 10.45 -1.08 11.32
CA GLU A 124 10.29 -2.52 11.12
C GLU A 124 9.20 -3.09 12.03
N GLY A 125 8.62 -4.21 11.60
CA GLY A 125 7.65 -4.98 12.37
C GLY A 125 6.21 -4.80 11.93
N TYR A 126 5.33 -5.53 12.60
CA TYR A 126 3.90 -5.60 12.33
C TYR A 126 3.18 -4.33 12.82
N GLY A 127 2.71 -3.51 11.88
CA GLY A 127 1.81 -2.40 12.15
C GLY A 127 1.95 -1.21 11.23
N SER A 128 0.89 -0.40 11.18
CA SER A 128 0.96 0.92 10.54
C SER A 128 1.83 1.85 11.37
N ARG A 129 2.53 2.77 10.71
CA ARG A 129 3.24 3.87 11.36
C ARG A 129 2.38 5.13 11.51
N LEU A 130 1.14 5.08 11.05
CA LEU A 130 0.19 6.19 11.23
C LEU A 130 -0.27 6.23 12.68
N GLY A 131 -0.57 7.42 13.20
CA GLY A 131 -0.91 7.58 14.62
C GLY A 131 0.26 7.81 15.57
N VAL A 132 1.45 8.18 15.06
CA VAL A 132 2.54 8.70 15.91
C VAL A 132 2.22 10.05 16.55
N GLU A 133 1.17 10.71 16.08
CA GLU A 133 0.58 11.92 16.65
C GLU A 133 -0.89 11.66 17.03
N LYS A 134 -1.33 12.30 18.11
CA LYS A 134 -2.71 12.17 18.60
C LYS A 134 -3.69 12.75 17.58
N GLY A 135 -4.76 12.02 17.27
CA GLY A 135 -5.81 12.45 16.33
C GLY A 135 -5.42 12.29 14.87
N ALA A 136 -4.31 11.61 14.55
CA ALA A 136 -3.92 11.37 13.17
C ALA A 136 -4.99 10.52 12.43
N ILE A 137 -5.24 10.89 11.18
CA ILE A 137 -6.02 10.09 10.23
C ILE A 137 -5.22 8.84 9.85
N LEU A 138 -5.86 7.68 9.95
CA LEU A 138 -5.29 6.37 9.71
C LEU A 138 -5.66 5.85 8.31
N ASP A 139 -4.94 4.83 7.87
CA ASP A 139 -5.25 4.03 6.69
C ASP A 139 -5.98 2.76 7.11
N TRP A 140 -6.92 2.32 6.28
CA TRP A 140 -7.62 1.05 6.43
C TRP A 140 -6.84 -0.03 5.67
#